data_AF-B0VGV5-F1
#
_entry.id   AF-B0VGV5-F1
#
_cell.length_a   1.000
_cell.length_b   1.000
_cell.length_c   1.000
_cell.angle_alpha   90.00
_cell.angle_beta   90.00
_cell.angle_gamma   90.00
#
_symmetry.space_group_name_H-M   'P 1'
#
loop_
_entity.id
_entity.type
_entity.pdbx_description
1 polymer ?
#
loop_
_entity_poly.entity_id
_entity_poly.type
_entity_poly.pdbx_seq_one_letter_code
_entity_poly.pdbx_strand_id
1 'polypeptide(L)' 'MMISILQNIINNVRENNGMPPLESISENMDLRTDIGFDSLDLAELTVKIEKETGIDVFADSFVNTVGEILEKISK' A
#
# COMPACT_ATOMS: atom_id res chain seq x y z
N MET A 1 14.61 -2.32 0.98
CA MET A 1 14.26 -3.28 -0.10
C MET A 1 12.73 -3.44 -0.19
N MET A 2 12.05 -3.70 0.92
CA MET A 2 10.59 -3.87 0.92
C MET A 2 9.78 -2.59 0.79
N ILE A 3 10.27 -1.46 1.32
CA ILE A 3 9.65 -0.15 1.10
C ILE A 3 9.58 0.20 -0.39
N SER A 4 10.58 -0.21 -1.17
CA SER A 4 10.63 -0.02 -2.62
C SER A 4 9.57 -0.85 -3.35
N ILE A 5 9.32 -2.09 -2.90
CA ILE A 5 8.26 -2.95 -3.45
C ILE A 5 6.90 -2.32 -3.16
N LEU A 6 6.65 -1.94 -1.91
CA LEU A 6 5.39 -1.31 -1.53
C LEU A 6 5.16 0.01 -2.28
N GLN A 7 6.19 0.83 -2.45
CA GLN A 7 6.11 2.06 -3.24
C GLN A 7 5.72 1.78 -4.69
N ASN A 8 6.30 0.75 -5.32
CA ASN A 8 5.94 0.37 -6.68
C ASN A 8 4.48 -0.06 -6.78
N ILE A 9 3.99 -0.84 -5.81
CA ILE A 9 2.59 -1.28 -5.77
C ILE A 9 1.66 -0.08 -5.59
N ILE A 10 1.95 0.82 -4.65
CA ILE A 10 1.18 2.05 -4.41
C ILE A 10 1.13 2.89 -5.69
N ASN A 11 2.27 3.09 -6.35
CA ASN A 11 2.34 3.87 -7.58
C ASN A 11 1.56 3.21 -8.73
N ASN A 12 1.51 1.89 -8.78
CA ASN A 12 0.72 1.19 -9.79
C ASN A 12 -0.80 1.35 -9.57
N VAL A 13 -1.27 1.31 -8.31
CA VAL A 13 -2.67 1.63 -7.99
C VAL A 13 -2.99 3.09 -8.34
N ARG A 14 -2.10 4.02 -7.97
CA ARG A 14 -2.24 5.45 -8.29
C ARG A 14 -2.33 5.70 -9.80
N GLU A 15 -1.44 5.08 -10.57
CA GLU A 15 -1.42 5.20 -12.04
C GLU A 15 -2.72 4.68 -12.67
N ASN A 16 -3.25 3.54 -12.18
CA ASN A 16 -4.53 3.01 -12.63
C ASN A 16 -5.70 3.97 -12.38
N ASN A 17 -5.59 4.79 -11.34
CA ASN A 17 -6.58 5.81 -10.98
C ASN A 17 -6.30 7.19 -11.60
N GLY A 18 -5.29 7.30 -12.49
CA GLY A 18 -4.90 8.57 -13.11
C GLY A 18 -4.22 9.56 -12.16
N MET A 19 -3.73 9.09 -11.01
CA MET A 19 -2.98 9.89 -10.05
C MET A 19 -1.49 9.86 -10.36
N PRO A 20 -0.75 10.96 -10.10
CA PRO A 20 0.70 10.96 -10.29
C PRO A 20 1.39 10.03 -9.28
N PRO A 21 2.51 9.39 -9.66
CA PRO A 21 3.28 8.55 -8.76
C PRO A 21 3.90 9.38 -7.63
N LEU A 22 4.12 8.75 -6.48
CA LEU A 22 4.85 9.30 -5.36
C LEU A 22 6.35 9.03 -5.54
N GLU A 23 7.16 10.08 -5.39
CA GLU A 23 8.62 9.99 -5.45
C GLU A 23 9.19 9.17 -4.28
N SER A 24 8.55 9.24 -3.11
CA SER A 24 8.93 8.47 -1.92
C SER A 24 7.71 8.18 -1.04
N ILE A 25 7.81 7.10 -0.26
CA ILE A 25 6.88 6.80 0.82
C ILE A 25 7.60 6.74 2.17
N SER A 26 6.86 6.94 3.27
CA SER A 26 7.35 6.89 4.65
C SER A 26 6.35 6.13 5.51
N GLU A 27 6.83 5.46 6.55
CA GLU A 27 6.01 4.62 7.43
C GLU A 27 4.85 5.39 8.09
N ASN A 28 5.02 6.68 8.33
CA ASN A 28 4.05 7.53 9.01
C ASN A 28 2.93 8.04 8.09
N MET A 29 3.00 7.78 6.77
CA MET A 29 1.97 8.24 5.85
C MET A 29 0.70 7.41 5.97
N ASP A 30 -0.42 8.10 6.06
CA ASP A 30 -1.76 7.53 6.07
C ASP A 30 -2.22 7.21 4.65
N LEU A 31 -2.76 6.00 4.46
CA LEU A 31 -3.18 5.49 3.16
C LEU A 31 -4.32 6.31 2.56
N ARG A 32 -5.18 6.92 3.38
CA ARG A 32 -6.35 7.68 2.91
C ARG A 32 -6.05 9.15 2.79
N THR A 33 -5.36 9.75 3.77
CA THR A 33 -5.15 11.21 3.78
C THR A 33 -3.89 11.65 3.05
N ASP A 34 -2.79 10.90 3.17
CA ASP A 34 -1.51 11.27 2.54
C ASP A 34 -1.35 10.59 1.17
N ILE A 35 -1.67 9.29 1.10
CA ILE A 35 -1.64 8.53 -0.16
C ILE A 35 -2.92 8.75 -0.98
N GLY A 36 -4.03 9.19 -0.37
CA GLY A 36 -5.24 9.54 -1.11
C GLY A 36 -6.05 8.33 -1.61
N PHE A 37 -5.90 7.16 -1.00
CA PHE A 37 -6.64 5.96 -1.38
C PHE A 37 -8.05 5.94 -0.79
N ASP A 38 -9.00 5.56 -1.63
CA ASP A 38 -10.35 5.23 -1.21
C ASP A 38 -10.52 3.72 -0.94
N SER A 39 -11.75 3.29 -0.66
CA SER A 39 -12.01 1.87 -0.37
C SER A 39 -11.78 0.93 -1.55
N LEU A 40 -11.92 1.40 -2.80
CA LEU A 40 -11.64 0.60 -3.99
C LEU A 40 -10.14 0.45 -4.19
N ASP A 41 -9.40 1.54 -4.01
CA ASP A 41 -7.94 1.57 -4.13
C ASP A 41 -7.29 0.66 -3.11
N LEU A 42 -7.80 0.67 -1.87
CA LEU A 42 -7.33 -0.23 -0.82
C LEU A 42 -7.61 -1.68 -1.16
N ALA A 43 -8.76 -2.01 -1.75
CA ALA A 43 -9.05 -3.36 -2.20
C ALA A 43 -8.10 -3.82 -3.31
N GLU A 44 -7.79 -2.95 -4.27
CA GLU A 44 -6.79 -3.23 -5.32
C GLU A 44 -5.38 -3.38 -4.73
N LEU A 45 -5.00 -2.50 -3.80
CA LEU A 45 -3.74 -2.56 -3.07
C LEU A 45 -3.57 -3.92 -2.37
N THR A 46 -4.60 -4.40 -1.66
CA THR A 46 -4.60 -5.72 -1.00
C THR A 46 -4.27 -6.84 -1.98
N VAL A 47 -4.97 -6.90 -3.11
CA VAL A 47 -4.79 -7.95 -4.11
C VAL A 47 -3.38 -7.92 -4.70
N LYS A 48 -2.83 -6.74 -4.97
CA LYS A 48 -1.45 -6.63 -5.50
C LYS A 48 -0.41 -7.02 -4.46
N ILE A 49 -0.58 -6.60 -3.20
CA ILE A 49 0.34 -6.97 -2.11
C ILE A 49 0.31 -8.49 -1.90
N GLU A 50 -0.87 -9.10 -1.83
CA GLU A 50 -1.02 -10.55 -1.66
C GLU A 50 -0.39 -11.31 -2.84
N LYS A 51 -0.57 -10.82 -4.08
CA LYS A 51 0.05 -11.45 -5.25
C LYS A 51 1.58 -11.40 -5.23
N GLU A 52 2.17 -10.30 -4.77
CA GLU A 52 3.62 -10.10 -4.76
C GLU A 52 4.31 -10.74 -3.53
N THR A 53 3.63 -10.76 -2.38
CA THR A 53 4.21 -11.17 -1.09
C THR A 53 3.62 -12.46 -0.51
N GLY A 54 2.44 -12.88 -0.98
CA GLY A 54 1.65 -13.97 -0.42
C GLY A 54 0.92 -13.62 0.88
N ILE A 55 0.91 -12.35 1.30
CA ILE A 55 0.36 -11.89 2.58
C ILE A 55 -0.84 -10.98 2.33
N ASP A 56 -2.00 -11.34 2.88
CA ASP A 56 -3.14 -10.43 3.00
C ASP A 56 -2.97 -9.53 4.22
N VAL A 57 -2.63 -8.26 3.97
CA VAL A 57 -2.33 -7.29 5.04
C VAL A 57 -3.59 -6.77 5.75
N PHE A 58 -4.78 -6.93 5.16
CA PHE A 58 -6.05 -6.44 5.69
C PHE A 58 -6.95 -7.53 6.30
N ALA A 59 -6.57 -8.81 6.22
CA ALA A 59 -7.35 -9.94 6.73
C ALA A 59 -7.72 -9.83 8.22
N ASP A 60 -6.74 -9.55 9.08
CA ASP A 60 -6.88 -9.70 10.53
C ASP A 60 -6.75 -8.38 11.31
N SER A 61 -6.55 -7.24 10.64
CA SER A 61 -6.26 -5.97 11.33
C SER A 61 -6.63 -4.77 10.48
N PHE A 62 -7.05 -3.69 11.15
CA PHE A 62 -7.12 -2.37 10.51
C PHE A 62 -5.70 -1.91 10.19
N VAL A 63 -5.50 -1.49 8.94
CA VAL A 63 -4.26 -0.92 8.44
C VAL A 63 -4.60 0.46 7.89
N ASN A 64 -3.96 1.48 8.45
CA ASN A 64 -4.17 2.88 8.11
C ASN A 64 -2.91 3.54 7.55
N THR A 65 -1.73 3.04 7.92
CA THR A 65 -0.44 3.62 7.56
C THR A 65 0.41 2.68 6.71
N VAL A 66 1.36 3.27 5.99
CA VAL A 66 2.40 2.54 5.25
C VAL A 66 3.24 1.65 6.18
N GLY A 67 3.53 2.12 7.40
CA GLY A 67 4.31 1.38 8.39
C GLY A 67 3.65 0.07 8.80
N GLU A 68 2.34 0.09 9.04
CA GLU A 68 1.57 -1.11 9.41
C GLU A 68 1.57 -2.17 8.30
N ILE A 69 1.53 -1.74 7.02
CA ILE A 69 1.71 -2.66 5.89
C ILE A 69 3.12 -3.28 5.95
N LEU A 70 4.15 -2.45 6.09
CA LEU A 70 5.54 -2.88 6.11
C LEU A 70 5.82 -3.86 7.23
N GLU A 71 5.30 -3.64 8.44
CA GLU A 71 5.42 -4.56 9.57
C GLU A 71 4.80 -5.93 9.27
N LYS A 72 3.68 -5.97 8.55
CA LYS A 72 3.02 -7.22 8.17
C LYS A 72 3.79 -8.00 7.13
N ILE A 73 4.32 -7.34 6.11
CA ILE A 73 5.08 -8.01 5.05
C ILE A 73 6.55 -8.29 5.42
N SER A 74 7.03 -7.79 6.57
CA SER A 74 8.41 -7.99 7.08
C SER A 74 8.58 -9.18 8.01
N LYS A 75 7.50 -9.91 8.28
CA LYS A 75 7.52 -11.17 9.02
C LYS A 75 7.80 -12.33 8.07
#